data_AF-C5CDF4-F1
#
_entry.id   AF-C5CDF4-F1
#
_cell.length_a   1.000
_cell.length_b   1.000
_cell.length_c   1.000
_cell.angle_alpha   90.00
_cell.angle_beta   90.00
_cell.angle_gamma   90.00
#
_symmetry.space_group_name_H-M   'P 1'
#
loop_
_entity.id
_entity.type
_entity.pdbx_description
1 polymer ?
#
loop_
_entity_poly.entity_id
_entity_poly.type
_entity_poly.pdbx_seq_one_letter_code
_entity_poly.pdbx_strand_id
1 'polypeptide(L)'
;MVEKEFDIQGEVLDRYSNFVHISSSFFDFTLRFGLVEDLKSEQNKLTVSNVTRIFLSPQHAKVLYKILKQQLDEYEKRFGEIKLPKEE
;
A
#
# COMPACT_ATOMS: atom_id res chain seq x y z
N MET A 1 -17.61 16.91 15.77
CA MET A 1 -16.18 16.59 15.56
C MET A 1 -15.68 17.57 14.54
N VAL A 2 -14.73 18.44 14.90
CA VAL A 2 -14.14 19.40 13.95
C VAL A 2 -13.20 18.60 13.06
N GLU A 3 -13.44 18.58 11.75
CA GLU A 3 -12.46 18.12 10.77
C GLU A 3 -11.22 19.00 10.95
N LYS A 4 -10.15 18.43 11.51
CA LYS A 4 -8.86 19.12 11.55
C LYS A 4 -8.33 19.09 10.14
N GLU A 5 -8.24 20.25 9.50
CA GLU A 5 -7.40 20.42 8.32
C GLU A 5 -5.95 20.18 8.74
N PHE A 6 -5.30 19.24 8.06
CA PHE A 6 -3.88 18.97 8.29
C PHE A 6 -3.07 19.92 7.39
N ASP A 7 -2.34 20.85 8.00
CA ASP A 7 -1.30 21.62 7.30
C ASP A 7 -0.10 20.70 7.06
N ILE A 8 -0.07 20.04 5.90
CA ILE A 8 1.02 19.14 5.51
C ILE A 8 2.12 19.99 4.88
N GLN A 9 3.20 20.22 5.64
CA GLN A 9 4.35 20.98 5.17
C GLN A 9 5.40 20.07 4.52
N GLY A 10 5.99 20.53 3.41
CA GLY A 10 7.07 19.86 2.69
C GLY A 10 6.69 19.39 1.28
N GLU A 11 7.68 19.24 0.40
CA GLU A 11 7.47 18.65 -0.92
C GLU A 11 7.28 17.13 -0.79
N VAL A 12 6.13 16.63 -1.23
CA VAL A 12 5.87 15.19 -1.36
C VAL A 12 6.26 14.77 -2.76
N LEU A 13 7.16 13.80 -2.84
CA LEU A 13 7.57 13.19 -4.09
C LEU A 13 6.63 12.03 -4.41
N ASP A 14 5.80 12.20 -5.43
CA ASP A 14 4.97 11.11 -5.94
C ASP A 14 5.85 9.99 -6.51
N ARG A 15 5.49 8.75 -6.17
CA ARG A 15 6.21 7.55 -6.58
C ARG A 15 5.21 6.47 -6.98
N TYR A 16 5.31 6.01 -8.21
CA TYR A 16 4.57 4.83 -8.66
C TYR A 16 5.19 3.56 -8.07
N SER A 17 4.35 2.60 -7.69
CA SER A 17 4.74 1.27 -7.23
C SER A 17 3.67 0.27 -7.64
N ASN A 18 4.09 -0.90 -8.15
CA ASN A 18 3.21 -2.01 -8.54
C ASN A 18 3.35 -3.23 -7.61
N PHE A 19 4.15 -3.10 -6.55
CA PHE A 19 4.40 -4.16 -5.60
C PHE A 19 4.44 -3.60 -4.19
N VAL A 20 3.69 -4.22 -3.28
CA VAL A 20 3.74 -3.91 -1.86
C VAL A 20 3.99 -5.19 -1.08
N HIS A 21 4.98 -5.15 -0.19
CA HIS A 21 5.20 -6.20 0.80
C HIS A 21 4.92 -5.64 2.19
N ILE A 22 4.00 -6.28 2.90
CA ILE A 22 3.58 -5.90 4.24
C ILE A 22 4.12 -6.94 5.23
N SER A 23 4.85 -6.48 6.23
CA SER A 23 5.36 -7.31 7.32
C SER A 23 5.07 -6.64 8.66
N SER A 24 4.76 -7.43 9.69
CA SER A 24 4.52 -6.94 11.05
C SER A 24 5.49 -7.54 12.05
N SER A 25 5.89 -6.74 13.03
CA SER A 25 6.57 -7.16 14.25
C SER A 25 5.68 -6.88 15.47
N PHE A 26 6.20 -7.15 16.67
CA PHE A 26 5.52 -6.75 17.91
C PHE A 26 5.44 -5.22 18.07
N PHE A 27 6.36 -4.47 17.47
CA PHE A 27 6.49 -3.03 17.68
C PHE A 27 5.97 -2.20 16.51
N ASP A 28 5.99 -2.74 15.30
CA ASP A 28 5.72 -1.99 14.09
C ASP A 28 5.12 -2.83 12.94
N PHE A 29 4.59 -2.11 11.96
CA PHE A 29 4.24 -2.59 10.63
C PHE A 29 5.15 -1.90 9.63
N THR A 30 5.66 -2.66 8.67
CA THR A 30 6.47 -2.14 7.57
C THR A 30 5.74 -2.40 6.25
N LEU A 31 5.51 -1.35 5.48
CA LEU A 31 5.03 -1.41 4.11
C LEU A 31 6.21 -1.08 3.19
N ARG A 32 6.65 -2.04 2.39
CA ARG A 32 7.73 -1.88 1.42
C ARG A 32 7.12 -1.82 0.03
N PHE A 33 7.28 -0.68 -0.63
CA PHE A 33 6.82 -0.45 -1.99
C PHE A 33 7.98 -0.66 -2.97
N GLY A 34 7.70 -1.33 -4.07
CA GLY A 34 8.67 -1.61 -5.12
C GLY A 34 8.10 -1.59 -6.53
N LEU A 35 8.98 -1.70 -7.51
CA LEU A 35 8.67 -1.91 -8.91
C LEU A 35 9.19 -3.28 -9.32
N VAL A 36 8.29 -4.16 -9.74
CA VAL A 36 8.66 -5.41 -10.41
C VAL A 36 9.08 -5.06 -11.83
N GLU A 37 10.38 -5.20 -12.10
CA GLU A 37 10.98 -4.97 -13.41
C GLU A 37 11.11 -6.34 -14.10
N ASP A 38 10.11 -6.64 -14.94
CA ASP A 38 10.06 -7.74 -15.90
C ASP A 38 9.83 -9.17 -15.37
N LEU A 39 8.82 -9.84 -15.95
CA LEU A 39 8.52 -11.27 -15.79
C LEU A 39 9.31 -12.14 -16.79
N LYS A 40 10.19 -11.52 -17.60
CA LYS A 40 10.96 -12.16 -18.69
C LYS A 40 12.31 -12.73 -18.27
N SER A 41 12.45 -13.21 -17.04
CA SER A 41 13.62 -14.00 -16.69
C SER A 41 13.27 -15.47 -16.86
N GLU A 42 13.91 -16.13 -17.83
CA GLU A 42 13.97 -17.59 -17.97
C GLU A 42 14.40 -18.31 -16.68
N GLN A 43 14.80 -17.56 -15.64
CA GLN A 43 15.27 -18.04 -14.36
C GLN A 43 14.34 -17.69 -13.18
N ASN A 44 13.01 -17.84 -13.29
CA ASN A 44 12.06 -17.95 -12.15
C ASN A 44 12.25 -16.96 -10.97
N LYS A 45 12.81 -15.78 -11.21
CA LYS A 45 13.20 -14.79 -10.20
C LYS A 45 12.59 -13.46 -10.57
N LEU A 46 11.79 -12.93 -9.65
CA LEU A 46 11.24 -11.59 -9.75
C LEU A 46 12.26 -10.59 -9.20
N THR A 47 12.66 -9.62 -10.01
CA THR A 47 13.49 -8.51 -9.56
C THR A 47 12.58 -7.38 -9.13
N VAL A 48 12.72 -6.94 -7.87
CA VAL A 48 11.94 -5.83 -7.30
C VAL A 48 12.87 -4.67 -6.96
N SER A 49 12.72 -3.57 -7.68
CA SER A 49 13.39 -2.29 -7.39
C SER A 49 12.69 -1.60 -6.22
N ASN A 50 13.41 -1.20 -5.18
CA ASN A 50 12.82 -0.52 -4.03
C ASN A 50 12.38 0.91 -4.41
N VAL A 51 11.15 1.28 -4.05
CA VAL A 51 10.59 2.62 -4.29
C VAL A 51 10.57 3.43 -3.00
N THR A 52 9.88 2.94 -1.99
CA THR A 52 9.77 3.61 -0.69
C THR A 52 9.42 2.60 0.40
N ARG A 53 9.62 3.00 1.66
CA ARG A 53 9.29 2.20 2.82
C ARG A 53 8.65 3.05 3.89
N ILE A 54 7.53 2.58 4.40
CA ILE A 54 6.77 3.24 5.45
C ILE A 54 6.75 2.33 6.67
N PHE A 55 7.08 2.90 7.82
CA PHE A 55 6.96 2.25 9.12
C PHE A 55 5.78 2.85 9.88
N LEU A 56 4.94 2.00 10.45
CA LEU A 56 3.74 2.38 11.16
C LEU A 56 3.72 1.69 12.52
N SER A 57 3.21 2.38 13.54
CA SER A 57 2.82 1.70 14.77
C SER A 57 1.59 0.81 14.51
N PRO A 58 1.34 -0.24 15.33
CA PRO A 58 0.15 -1.07 15.19
C PRO A 58 -1.18 -0.28 15.23
N GLN A 59 -1.22 0.81 16.00
CA GLN A 59 -2.40 1.67 16.07
C GLN A 59 -2.61 2.43 14.76
N HIS A 60 -1.55 3.02 14.19
CA HIS A 60 -1.64 3.71 12.90
C HIS A 60 -2.00 2.75 11.77
N ALA A 61 -1.43 1.54 11.74
CA ALA A 61 -1.77 0.51 10.75
C ALA A 61 -3.27 0.14 10.83
N LYS A 62 -3.83 0.02 12.04
CA LYS A 62 -5.26 -0.29 12.23
C LYS A 62 -6.17 0.84 11.76
N VAL A 63 -5.80 2.09 11.99
CA VAL A 63 -6.55 3.25 11.48
C VAL A 63 -6.48 3.32 9.96
N LEU A 64 -5.28 3.16 9.39
CA LEU A 64 -5.05 3.12 7.94
C LEU A 64 -5.93 2.06 7.28
N TYR A 65 -5.94 0.83 7.82
CA TYR A 65 -6.77 -0.25 7.29
C TYR A 65 -8.26 0.10 7.28
N LYS A 66 -8.79 0.71 8.34
CA LYS A 66 -10.21 1.08 8.41
C LYS A 66 -10.57 2.12 7.35
N ILE A 67 -9.75 3.14 7.21
CA ILE A 67 -9.96 4.21 6.22
C ILE A 67 -9.85 3.63 4.80
N LEU A 68 -8.80 2.85 4.54
CA LEU A 68 -8.58 2.22 3.23
C LEU A 68 -9.74 1.30 2.86
N LYS A 69 -10.21 0.47 3.79
CA LYS A 69 -11.37 -0.40 3.57
C LYS A 69 -12.61 0.42 3.22
N GLN A 70 -12.91 1.47 3.98
CA GLN A 70 -14.06 2.33 3.70
C GLN A 70 -13.96 2.95 2.30
N GLN A 71 -12.79 3.45 1.91
CA GLN A 71 -12.57 4.03 0.59
C GLN A 71 -12.72 3.00 -0.54
N LEU A 72 -12.24 1.77 -0.35
CA LEU A 72 -12.45 0.68 -1.31
C LEU A 72 -13.92 0.31 -1.43
N ASP A 73 -14.63 0.14 -0.31
CA ASP A 73 -16.07 -0.18 -0.32
C ASP A 73 -16.88 0.92 -1.03
N GLU A 74 -16.51 2.19 -0.86
CA GLU A 74 -17.12 3.33 -1.56
C GLU A 74 -16.77 3.36 -3.06
N TYR A 75 -15.54 3.02 -3.41
CA TYR A 75 -15.08 2.92 -4.80
C TYR A 75 -15.83 1.81 -5.54
N GLU A 76 -15.92 0.61 -4.97
CA GLU A 76 -16.57 -0.53 -5.61
C GLU A 76 -18.07 -0.31 -5.80
N LYS A 77 -18.74 0.38 -4.87
CA LYS A 77 -20.15 0.79 -5.04
C LYS A 77 -20.35 1.73 -6.23
N ARG A 78 -19.35 2.55 -6.57
CA ARG A 78 -19.43 3.55 -7.65
C ARG A 78 -18.99 2.99 -9.00
N PHE A 79 -17.94 2.16 -9.03
CA PHE A 79 -17.26 1.75 -10.25
C PHE A 79 -17.34 0.24 -10.54
N GLY A 80 -17.88 -0.55 -9.60
CA GLY A 80 -17.97 -2.00 -9.69
C GLY A 80 -16.89 -2.72 -8.85
N GLU A 81 -17.13 -4.00 -8.61
CA GLU A 81 -16.28 -4.87 -7.78
C GLU A 81 -14.89 -5.09 -8.38
N ILE A 82 -13.85 -5.00 -7.55
CA ILE A 82 -12.47 -5.31 -7.89
C ILE A 82 -12.27 -6.81 -7.75
N LYS A 83 -12.28 -7.51 -8.88
CA LYS A 83 -12.05 -8.96 -8.92
C LYS A 83 -10.57 -9.28 -8.75
N LEU A 84 -10.22 -9.85 -7.60
CA LEU A 84 -8.90 -10.40 -7.39
C LEU A 84 -8.75 -11.73 -8.13
N PRO A 85 -7.61 -11.98 -8.80
CA PRO A 85 -7.31 -13.31 -9.31
C PRO A 85 -7.28 -14.29 -8.13
N LYS A 86 -7.87 -15.48 -8.30
CA LYS A 86 -7.78 -16.53 -7.27
C LYS A 86 -6.32 -16.95 -7.16
N GLU A 87 -5.81 -17.03 -5.94
CA GLU A 87 -4.57 -17.76 -5.68
C GLU A 87 -4.86 -19.25 -5.98
N GLU A 88 -4.19 -19.82 -6.99
CA GLU A 88 -4.16 -21.27 -7.26
C GLU A 88 -3.26 -22.01 -6.26
#